data_AF-K8EJV8-F1
#
_entry.id   AF-K8EJV8-F1
#
_cell.length_a   1.000
_cell.length_b   1.000
_cell.length_c   1.000
_cell.angle_alpha   90.00
_cell.angle_beta   90.00
_cell.angle_gamma   90.00
#
_symmetry.space_group_name_H-M   'P 1'
#
loop_
_entity.id
_entity.type
_entity.pdbx_description
1 polymer ?
#
loop_
_entity_poly.entity_id
_entity_poly.type
_entity_poly.pdbx_seq_one_letter_code
_entity_poly.pdbx_strand_id
1 'polypeptide(L)'
;MARGLSRDLAREKNAKKGSNDKNAKGNKESLTPAQRAERDAKAMAEKKALKEAQKAKDLATGKLTPEQVKEEEMRKAKMREKQKLSQFASNNPLLAKNLVKK
;
A
#
# COMPACT_ATOMS: atom_id res chain seq x y z
N MET A 1 -14.96 41.90 -31.38
CA MET A 1 -14.49 41.10 -30.23
C MET A 1 -14.92 39.65 -30.42
N ALA A 2 -14.00 38.74 -30.79
CA ALA A 2 -14.29 37.33 -31.06
C ALA A 2 -13.38 36.39 -30.24
N ARG A 3 -13.01 36.78 -29.02
CA ARG A 3 -12.12 36.00 -28.11
C ARG A 3 -12.87 35.23 -27.01
N GLY A 4 -14.21 35.23 -27.03
CA GLY A 4 -15.06 34.57 -26.02
C GLY A 4 -15.29 33.08 -26.30
N LEU A 5 -15.62 32.73 -27.54
CA LEU A 5 -16.01 31.36 -27.91
C LEU A 5 -14.92 30.32 -27.67
N SER A 6 -13.64 30.64 -27.93
CA SER A 6 -12.53 29.71 -27.73
C SER A 6 -12.19 29.50 -26.25
N ARG A 7 -12.38 30.51 -25.41
CA ARG A 7 -12.09 30.45 -23.97
C ARG A 7 -13.16 29.67 -23.21
N ASP A 8 -14.41 29.76 -23.65
CA ASP A 8 -15.52 29.01 -23.06
C ASP A 8 -15.50 27.54 -23.51
N LEU A 9 -15.18 27.26 -24.78
CA LEU A 9 -14.92 25.89 -25.24
C LEU A 9 -13.74 25.24 -24.50
N ALA A 10 -12.66 25.98 -24.24
CA ALA A 10 -11.52 25.46 -23.49
C ALA A 10 -11.89 25.16 -22.02
N ARG A 11 -12.69 26.01 -21.38
CA ARG A 11 -13.21 25.76 -20.02
C ARG A 11 -14.13 24.55 -19.99
N GLU A 12 -15.02 24.41 -20.95
CA GLU A 12 -15.95 23.28 -21.02
C GLU A 12 -15.22 21.94 -21.28
N LYS A 13 -14.19 21.96 -22.14
CA LYS A 13 -13.35 20.78 -22.43
C LYS A 13 -12.49 20.38 -21.23
N ASN A 14 -12.00 21.34 -20.46
CA ASN A 14 -11.24 21.09 -19.24
C ASN A 14 -12.13 20.66 -18.06
N ALA A 15 -13.36 21.17 -17.97
CA ALA A 15 -14.34 20.72 -16.98
C ALA A 15 -14.75 19.24 -17.20
N LYS A 16 -14.94 18.83 -18.47
CA LYS A 16 -15.22 17.43 -18.85
C LYS A 16 -14.06 16.47 -18.54
N LYS A 17 -12.79 16.92 -18.64
CA LYS A 17 -11.62 16.15 -18.19
C LYS A 17 -11.49 16.09 -16.66
N GLY A 18 -11.97 17.11 -15.94
CA GLY A 18 -11.87 17.19 -14.49
C GLY A 18 -12.89 16.36 -13.72
N SER A 19 -14.03 16.01 -14.34
CA SER A 19 -15.12 15.30 -13.66
C SER A 19 -15.09 13.78 -13.82
N ASN A 20 -14.50 13.24 -14.90
CA ASN A 20 -14.55 11.79 -15.17
C ASN A 20 -13.22 11.04 -14.96
N ASP A 21 -12.08 11.74 -14.88
CA ASP A 21 -10.75 11.10 -14.91
C ASP A 21 -9.96 11.18 -13.61
N LYS A 22 -10.54 11.63 -12.48
CA LYS A 22 -9.80 11.65 -11.20
C LYS A 22 -9.51 10.26 -10.63
N ASN A 23 -10.11 9.20 -11.20
CA ASN A 23 -9.82 7.80 -10.84
C ASN A 23 -9.26 6.95 -12.01
N ALA A 24 -9.08 7.51 -13.20
CA ALA A 24 -8.82 6.73 -14.43
C ALA A 24 -7.35 6.74 -14.90
N LYS A 25 -6.39 7.08 -14.03
CA LYS A 25 -4.96 6.86 -14.32
C LYS A 25 -4.44 5.71 -13.47
N GLY A 26 -4.77 4.49 -13.86
CA GLY A 26 -4.04 3.31 -13.37
C GLY A 26 -4.78 1.99 -13.39
N ASN A 27 -6.12 1.98 -13.40
CA ASN A 27 -6.85 0.72 -13.40
C ASN A 27 -7.92 0.65 -14.51
N LYS A 28 -7.70 -0.26 -15.47
CA LYS A 28 -8.64 -0.56 -16.56
C LYS A 28 -9.73 -1.56 -16.12
N GLU A 29 -9.69 -2.03 -14.89
CA GLU A 29 -10.67 -2.98 -14.37
C GLU A 29 -11.94 -2.25 -13.92
N SER A 30 -13.08 -2.75 -14.38
CA SER A 30 -14.43 -2.31 -13.98
C SER A 30 -14.85 -2.82 -12.61
N LEU A 31 -13.90 -3.10 -11.72
CA LEU A 31 -14.16 -3.58 -10.36
C LEU A 31 -14.35 -2.40 -9.41
N THR A 32 -15.37 -2.50 -8.56
CA THR A 32 -15.56 -1.57 -7.45
C THR A 32 -14.38 -1.67 -6.47
N PRO A 33 -14.12 -0.63 -5.66
CA PRO A 33 -13.07 -0.69 -4.65
C PRO A 33 -13.18 -1.90 -3.70
N ALA A 34 -14.40 -2.30 -3.33
CA ALA A 34 -14.65 -3.46 -2.48
C ALA A 34 -14.24 -4.78 -3.16
N GLN A 35 -14.62 -4.98 -4.43
CA GLN A 35 -14.28 -6.18 -5.19
C GLN A 35 -12.77 -6.31 -5.43
N ARG A 36 -12.07 -5.18 -5.63
CA ARG A 36 -10.61 -5.17 -5.70
C ARG A 36 -9.98 -5.58 -4.38
N ALA A 37 -10.47 -5.05 -3.26
CA ALA A 37 -9.98 -5.43 -1.95
C ALA A 37 -10.16 -6.94 -1.70
N GLU A 38 -11.28 -7.53 -2.11
CA GLU A 38 -11.50 -8.98 -2.01
C GLU A 38 -10.55 -9.79 -2.89
N ARG A 39 -10.36 -9.38 -4.15
CA ARG A 39 -9.42 -10.02 -5.06
C ARG A 39 -7.99 -9.94 -4.53
N ASP A 40 -7.57 -8.75 -4.10
CA ASP A 40 -6.24 -8.51 -3.59
C ASP A 40 -6.02 -9.28 -2.28
N ALA A 41 -7.05 -9.39 -1.43
CA ALA A 41 -7.02 -10.23 -0.23
C ALA A 41 -6.84 -11.72 -0.57
N LYS A 42 -7.57 -12.24 -1.57
CA LYS A 42 -7.41 -13.63 -2.05
C LYS A 42 -6.00 -13.87 -2.60
N ALA A 43 -5.51 -13.00 -3.48
CA ALA A 43 -4.17 -13.08 -4.03
C ALA A 43 -3.08 -13.01 -2.95
N MET A 44 -3.29 -12.21 -1.90
CA MET A 44 -2.38 -12.14 -0.77
C MET A 44 -2.43 -13.40 0.12
N ALA A 45 -3.61 -13.99 0.30
CA ALA A 45 -3.75 -15.25 1.04
C ALA A 45 -3.02 -16.40 0.33
N GLU A 46 -3.18 -16.52 -1.00
CA GLU A 46 -2.46 -17.50 -1.81
C GLU A 46 -0.95 -17.30 -1.74
N LYS A 47 -0.48 -16.06 -1.87
CA LYS A 47 0.95 -15.74 -1.72
C LYS A 47 1.50 -16.07 -0.34
N LYS A 48 0.70 -15.90 0.73
CA LYS A 48 1.10 -16.29 2.09
C LYS A 48 1.23 -17.81 2.18
N ALA A 49 0.23 -18.55 1.70
CA ALA A 49 0.24 -20.01 1.69
C ALA A 49 1.45 -20.57 0.92
N LEU A 50 1.78 -19.99 -0.25
CA LEU A 50 2.96 -20.40 -1.02
C LEU A 50 4.27 -20.14 -0.26
N LYS A 51 4.40 -19.00 0.42
CA LYS A 51 5.59 -18.68 1.22
C LYS A 51 5.72 -19.59 2.44
N GLU A 52 4.62 -19.93 3.09
CA GLU A 52 4.61 -20.86 4.23
C GLU A 52 4.96 -22.27 3.77
N ALA A 53 4.40 -22.73 2.66
CA ALA A 53 4.76 -24.01 2.05
C ALA A 53 6.25 -24.05 1.64
N GLN A 54 6.79 -22.96 1.09
CA GLN A 54 8.20 -22.87 0.73
C GLN A 54 9.10 -22.89 1.98
N LYS A 55 8.76 -22.12 3.01
CA LYS A 55 9.47 -22.18 4.30
C LYS A 55 9.47 -23.59 4.87
N ALA A 56 8.31 -24.27 4.89
CA ALA A 56 8.22 -25.64 5.38
C ALA A 56 9.11 -26.60 4.58
N LYS A 57 9.18 -26.44 3.25
CA LYS A 57 10.11 -27.20 2.39
C LYS A 57 11.58 -26.88 2.70
N ASP A 58 11.91 -25.61 2.92
CA ASP A 58 13.29 -25.18 3.22
C ASP A 58 13.73 -25.67 4.61
N LEU A 59 12.83 -25.75 5.60
CA LEU A 59 13.10 -26.42 6.88
C LEU A 59 13.29 -27.92 6.69
N ALA A 60 12.40 -28.58 5.93
CA ALA A 60 12.47 -30.03 5.71
C ALA A 60 13.74 -30.45 4.94
N THR A 61 14.25 -29.59 4.05
CA THR A 61 15.48 -29.83 3.29
C THR A 61 16.75 -29.36 4.01
N GLY A 62 16.64 -28.82 5.23
CA GLY A 62 17.76 -28.31 6.00
C GLY A 62 18.38 -27.02 5.46
N LYS A 63 17.78 -26.39 4.45
CA LYS A 63 18.22 -25.10 3.90
C LYS A 63 17.99 -23.93 4.85
N LEU A 64 17.00 -24.05 5.73
CA LEU A 64 16.77 -23.12 6.85
C LEU A 64 16.82 -23.87 8.17
N THR A 65 17.56 -23.32 9.14
CA THR A 65 17.49 -23.81 10.53
C THR A 65 16.33 -23.15 11.28
N PRO A 66 15.74 -23.81 12.31
CA PRO A 66 14.72 -23.20 13.16
C PRO A 66 15.16 -21.89 13.83
N GLU A 67 16.46 -21.76 14.12
CA GLU A 67 17.03 -20.53 14.70
C GLU A 67 17.04 -19.38 13.70
N GLN A 68 17.40 -19.64 12.44
CA GLN A 68 17.35 -18.63 11.37
C GLN A 68 15.93 -18.13 11.12
N VAL A 69 14.92 -19.00 11.20
CA VAL A 69 13.51 -18.59 11.10
C VAL A 69 13.15 -17.63 12.23
N LYS A 70 13.50 -17.98 13.49
CA LYS A 70 13.21 -17.15 14.66
C LYS A 70 13.92 -15.81 14.60
N GLU A 71 15.19 -15.79 14.19
CA GLU A 71 15.96 -14.55 14.06
C GLU A 71 15.38 -13.65 12.96
N GLU A 72 14.99 -14.21 11.82
CA GLU A 72 14.37 -13.46 10.72
C GLU A 72 13.00 -12.88 11.13
N GLU A 73 12.21 -13.62 11.90
CA GLU A 73 10.92 -13.16 12.42
C GLU A 73 11.09 -12.06 13.47
N MET A 74 12.05 -12.19 14.38
CA MET A 74 12.42 -11.15 15.34
C MET A 74 12.90 -9.87 14.63
N ARG A 75 13.73 -10.01 13.60
CA ARG A 75 14.20 -8.87 12.80
C ARG A 75 13.05 -8.19 12.06
N LYS A 76 12.14 -8.96 11.45
CA LYS A 76 10.93 -8.43 10.82
C LYS A 76 10.02 -7.74 11.82
N ALA A 77 9.84 -8.29 13.02
CA ALA A 77 9.04 -7.68 14.09
C ALA A 77 9.62 -6.32 14.50
N LYS A 78 10.93 -6.26 14.80
CA LYS A 78 11.63 -5.01 15.15
C LYS A 78 11.50 -3.95 14.06
N MET A 79 11.64 -4.33 12.78
CA MET A 79 11.49 -3.40 11.67
C MET A 79 10.05 -2.88 11.53
N ARG A 80 9.05 -3.73 11.73
CA ARG A 80 7.65 -3.29 11.74
C ARG A 80 7.35 -2.34 12.89
N GLU A 81 7.88 -2.59 14.08
CA GLU A 81 7.71 -1.67 15.20
C GLU A 81 8.35 -0.31 14.93
N LYS A 82 9.58 -0.28 14.39
CA LYS A 82 10.23 0.97 13.97
C LYS A 82 9.40 1.72 12.93
N GLN A 83 8.85 1.02 11.94
CA GLN A 83 7.98 1.63 10.92
C GLN A 83 6.69 2.19 11.54
N LYS A 84 6.04 1.44 12.44
CA LYS A 84 4.84 1.92 13.16
C LYS A 84 5.16 3.18 13.97
N LEU A 85 6.29 3.20 14.66
CA LEU A 85 6.72 4.34 15.46
C LEU A 85 7.04 5.55 14.57
N SER A 86 7.73 5.33 13.45
CA SER A 86 8.02 6.37 12.46
C SER A 86 6.74 6.95 11.85
N GLN A 87 5.79 6.10 11.48
CA GLN A 87 4.50 6.52 10.93
C GLN A 87 3.63 7.24 11.97
N PHE A 88 3.66 6.78 13.22
CA PHE A 88 3.02 7.49 14.32
C PHE A 88 3.62 8.89 14.50
N ALA A 89 4.95 8.99 14.47
CA ALA A 89 5.65 10.26 14.59
C ALA A 89 5.39 11.20 13.41
N SER A 90 5.29 10.68 12.18
CA SER A 90 4.95 11.49 11.01
C SER A 90 3.52 12.00 11.06
N ASN A 91 2.58 11.16 11.49
CA ASN A 91 1.17 11.51 11.54
C ASN A 91 0.84 12.41 12.74
N ASN A 92 1.61 12.31 13.83
CA ASN A 92 1.37 13.03 15.08
C ASN A 92 2.67 13.68 15.63
N PRO A 93 3.25 14.67 14.93
CA PRO A 93 4.56 15.21 15.26
C PRO A 93 4.61 15.92 16.62
N LEU A 94 3.51 16.54 17.07
CA LEU A 94 3.45 17.19 18.39
C LEU A 94 3.43 16.18 19.54
N LEU A 95 2.66 15.10 19.40
CA LEU A 95 2.62 14.00 20.38
C LEU A 95 3.96 13.27 20.43
N ALA A 96 4.58 13.04 19.28
CA ALA A 96 5.91 12.43 19.22
C ALA A 96 7.00 13.29 19.88
N LYS A 97 6.98 14.62 19.68
CA LYS A 97 7.89 15.55 20.38
C LYS A 97 7.70 15.54 21.89
N ASN A 98 6.48 15.37 22.37
CA ASN A 98 6.19 15.31 23.80
C ASN A 98 6.60 13.97 24.44
N LEU A 99 6.60 12.88 23.67
CA LEU A 99 7.11 11.57 24.12
C LEU A 99 8.65 11.56 24.26
N VAL A 100 9.37 12.32 23.45
CA VAL A 100 10.84 12.44 23.53
C VAL A 100 11.31 13.38 24.66
N LYS A 101 10.41 14.25 25.16
CA LYS A 101 10.70 15.21 26.24
C LYS A 101 10.43 14.68 27.66
N LYS A 102 9.93 13.46 27.80
CA LYS A 102 9.81 12.76 29.08
C LYS A 102 11.02 11.84 29.26
#